data_AF-B0MA58-F1
#
_entry.id   AF-B0MA58-F1
#
_cell.length_a   1.000
_cell.length_b   1.000
_cell.length_c   1.000
_cell.angle_alpha   90.00
_cell.angle_beta   90.00
_cell.angle_gamma   90.00
#
_symmetry.space_group_name_H-M   'P 1'
#
loop_
_entity.id
_entity.type
_entity.pdbx_description
1 polymer ?
#
loop_
_entity_poly.entity_id
_entity_poly.type
_entity_poly.pdbx_seq_one_letter_code
_entity_poly.pdbx_strand_id
1 'polypeptide(L)'
;MFIIIIKQVADQRDNPRRYFMKITFDTSAFWETGMSYEEIYHTVAEAGFEYISPYDPIFPGFWKRPKATNSEVMWHKKAIEKEGLKIAALTTGFRLADPDEFMRQYAIDCWKRMIEIGEMMEVTVFNTELGGDVNQPELCEAKLMRSLDELIPIFESKGMRLDIQAHPNDFYETSNESCDIVKYYDSPAFGYLYSIPHTFHYDGGKGDVESMLRYAGKSLKHIIVADTWDYTKLFRYNINPAPLYASGEVRCHAHIGKIGEGDIDFDTCFKTLREMGFGDQEDTIATFNPLGFPERAITDGKFTKALLEKELLSK
;
A
#
# COMPACT_ATOMS: atom_id res chain seq x y z
N MET A 1 0.04 -35.04 41.43
CA MET A 1 0.19 -35.65 40.09
C MET A 1 -0.32 -34.64 39.08
N PHE A 2 0.55 -33.72 38.64
CA PHE A 2 0.22 -32.69 37.65
C PHE A 2 0.91 -33.08 36.35
N ILE A 3 0.11 -33.36 35.32
CA ILE A 3 0.57 -33.69 33.97
C ILE A 3 0.80 -32.36 33.24
N ILE A 4 2.06 -32.04 32.98
CA ILE A 4 2.43 -30.93 32.10
C ILE A 4 2.38 -31.46 30.67
N ILE A 5 1.41 -31.00 29.88
CA ILE A 5 1.34 -31.27 28.45
C ILE A 5 2.23 -30.24 27.75
N ILE A 6 3.44 -30.65 27.38
CA ILE A 6 4.31 -29.89 26.48
C ILE A 6 3.78 -30.13 25.06
N LYS A 7 3.15 -29.11 24.45
CA LYS A 7 2.87 -29.11 23.02
C LYS A 7 4.21 -29.00 22.27
N GLN A 8 4.50 -30.03 21.50
CA GLN A 8 5.65 -30.13 20.61
C GLN A 8 5.49 -29.11 19.48
N VAL A 9 6.36 -28.10 19.45
CA VAL A 9 6.48 -27.17 18.32
C VAL A 9 7.07 -27.96 17.16
N ALA A 10 6.29 -28.15 16.10
CA ALA A 10 6.76 -28.81 14.89
C ALA A 10 7.80 -27.91 14.20
N ASP A 11 8.97 -28.51 13.97
CA ASP A 11 10.12 -27.94 13.29
C ASP A 11 9.82 -27.75 11.79
N GLN A 12 9.66 -26.50 11.33
CA GLN A 12 9.37 -26.15 9.93
C GLN A 12 10.65 -26.03 9.07
N ARG A 13 11.57 -26.99 9.17
CA ARG A 13 12.88 -26.89 8.50
C ARG A 13 13.00 -27.46 7.09
N ASP A 14 11.91 -27.93 6.46
CA ASP A 14 11.97 -28.48 5.09
C ASP A 14 10.77 -28.09 4.22
N ASN A 15 10.67 -26.83 3.79
CA ASN A 15 9.82 -26.45 2.64
C ASN A 15 10.64 -25.67 1.60
N PRO A 16 10.93 -26.25 0.42
CA PRO A 16 11.79 -25.63 -0.57
C PRO A 16 11.10 -24.43 -1.23
N ARG A 17 11.61 -23.23 -0.94
CA ARG A 17 11.33 -21.93 -1.61
C ARG A 17 9.86 -21.49 -1.59
N ARG A 18 9.35 -21.11 -0.42
CA ARG A 18 8.23 -20.16 -0.36
C ARG A 18 8.82 -18.75 -0.44
N TYR A 19 8.69 -18.09 -1.59
CA TYR A 19 9.03 -16.67 -1.68
C TYR A 19 8.16 -15.93 -0.66
N PHE A 20 8.78 -15.14 0.23
CA PHE A 20 8.08 -14.51 1.34
C PHE A 20 7.37 -13.21 0.93
N MET A 21 7.88 -12.54 -0.11
CA MET A 21 7.29 -11.32 -0.64
C MET A 21 6.23 -11.60 -1.72
N LYS A 22 5.05 -10.97 -1.57
CA LYS A 22 3.95 -11.04 -2.54
C LYS A 22 4.10 -9.95 -3.59
N ILE A 23 4.37 -10.32 -4.84
CA ILE A 23 4.35 -9.38 -5.98
C ILE A 23 2.89 -9.25 -6.46
N THR A 24 2.36 -8.05 -6.32
CA THR A 24 0.91 -7.78 -6.39
C THR A 24 0.61 -6.77 -7.49
N PHE A 25 -0.50 -6.94 -8.21
CA PHE A 25 -1.02 -5.93 -9.14
C PHE A 25 -2.16 -5.15 -8.47
N ASP A 26 -2.07 -3.82 -8.43
CA ASP A 26 -3.16 -2.95 -7.97
C ASP A 26 -4.06 -2.52 -9.14
N THR A 27 -5.37 -2.72 -9.00
CA THR A 27 -6.32 -2.49 -10.11
C THR A 27 -6.81 -1.07 -10.25
N SER A 28 -6.31 -0.12 -9.45
CA SER A 28 -6.70 1.29 -9.57
C SER A 28 -6.38 1.92 -10.91
N ALA A 29 -5.50 1.32 -11.73
CA ALA A 29 -5.31 1.71 -13.12
C ALA A 29 -6.58 1.57 -13.99
N PHE A 30 -7.52 0.70 -13.60
CA PHE A 30 -8.66 0.30 -14.42
C PHE A 30 -10.00 0.92 -14.00
N TRP A 31 -10.05 1.67 -12.89
CA TRP A 31 -11.32 2.11 -12.30
C TRP A 31 -12.19 3.00 -13.23
N GLU A 32 -11.57 3.74 -14.15
CA GLU A 32 -12.25 4.61 -15.12
C GLU A 32 -12.18 4.10 -16.58
N THR A 33 -11.70 2.87 -16.82
CA THR A 33 -11.59 2.34 -18.19
C THR A 33 -12.91 1.77 -18.72
N GLY A 34 -13.90 1.56 -17.84
CA GLY A 34 -15.18 0.93 -18.18
C GLY A 34 -15.14 -0.60 -18.25
N MET A 35 -14.01 -1.22 -17.88
CA MET A 35 -13.89 -2.67 -17.74
C MET A 35 -14.78 -3.17 -16.60
N SER A 36 -15.38 -4.35 -16.79
CA SER A 36 -16.02 -5.12 -15.73
C SER A 36 -14.98 -5.68 -14.74
N TYR A 37 -15.42 -6.07 -13.55
CA TYR A 37 -14.56 -6.70 -12.56
C TYR A 37 -13.92 -7.99 -13.09
N GLU A 38 -14.67 -8.82 -13.81
CA GLU A 38 -14.13 -10.05 -14.40
C GLU A 38 -13.05 -9.75 -15.44
N GLU A 39 -13.24 -8.76 -16.30
CA GLU A 39 -12.21 -8.32 -17.26
C GLU A 39 -10.95 -7.83 -16.56
N ILE A 40 -11.10 -7.09 -15.46
CA ILE A 40 -9.98 -6.62 -14.63
C ILE A 40 -9.22 -7.81 -14.04
N TYR A 41 -9.91 -8.77 -13.41
CA TYR A 41 -9.28 -9.94 -12.80
C TYR A 41 -8.58 -10.80 -13.84
N HIS A 42 -9.23 -11.02 -14.98
CA HIS A 42 -8.63 -11.75 -16.10
C HIS A 42 -7.37 -11.04 -16.61
N THR A 43 -7.42 -9.73 -16.77
CA THR A 43 -6.28 -8.91 -17.23
C THR A 43 -5.07 -9.03 -16.30
N VAL A 44 -5.30 -9.03 -14.98
CA VAL A 44 -4.23 -9.21 -13.98
C VAL A 44 -3.63 -10.62 -14.07
N ALA A 45 -4.47 -11.65 -14.23
CA ALA A 45 -4.01 -13.02 -14.41
C ALA A 45 -3.21 -13.20 -15.73
N GLU A 46 -3.66 -12.60 -16.83
CA GLU A 46 -2.92 -12.57 -18.12
C GLU A 46 -1.60 -11.81 -18.05
N ALA A 47 -1.48 -10.84 -17.14
CA ALA A 47 -0.23 -10.17 -16.81
C ALA A 47 0.75 -11.09 -16.04
N GLY A 48 0.29 -12.26 -15.60
CA GLY A 48 1.10 -13.31 -14.98
C GLY A 48 1.32 -13.10 -13.48
N PHE A 49 0.50 -12.27 -12.82
CA PHE A 49 0.54 -12.06 -11.38
C PHE A 49 -0.19 -13.19 -10.64
N GLU A 50 0.33 -13.56 -9.46
CA GLU A 50 -0.37 -14.46 -8.53
C GLU A 50 -1.24 -13.67 -7.54
N TYR A 51 -0.82 -12.44 -7.22
CA TYR A 51 -1.48 -11.59 -6.24
C TYR A 51 -2.10 -10.35 -6.85
N ILE A 52 -3.26 -9.97 -6.31
CA ILE A 52 -4.02 -8.77 -6.68
C ILE A 52 -4.34 -7.92 -5.44
N SER A 53 -4.37 -6.60 -5.64
CA SER A 53 -4.94 -5.61 -4.73
C SER A 53 -6.15 -5.00 -5.45
N PRO A 54 -7.38 -5.52 -5.21
CA PRO A 54 -8.56 -5.02 -5.90
C PRO A 54 -8.89 -3.62 -5.39
N TYR A 55 -9.14 -2.73 -6.33
CA TYR A 55 -9.52 -1.34 -6.12
C TYR A 55 -10.70 -1.00 -7.03
N ASP A 56 -11.74 -0.44 -6.42
CA ASP A 56 -12.82 0.32 -7.02
C ASP A 56 -13.48 1.19 -5.93
N PRO A 57 -14.00 2.39 -6.26
CA PRO A 57 -14.72 3.23 -5.29
C PRO A 57 -15.91 2.55 -4.60
N ILE A 58 -16.49 1.51 -5.21
CA ILE A 58 -17.59 0.68 -4.71
C ILE A 58 -17.06 -0.55 -3.98
N PHE A 59 -16.11 -1.30 -4.56
CA PHE A 59 -15.53 -2.51 -3.97
C PHE A 59 -13.99 -2.55 -4.05
N PRO A 60 -13.27 -2.74 -2.93
CA PRO A 60 -13.78 -2.88 -1.57
C PRO A 60 -14.27 -1.55 -0.98
N GLY A 61 -14.07 -0.42 -1.68
CA GLY A 61 -14.40 0.93 -1.25
C GLY A 61 -13.17 1.66 -0.70
N PHE A 62 -13.03 2.94 -1.04
CA PHE A 62 -11.81 3.72 -0.74
C PHE A 62 -12.05 4.90 0.22
N TRP A 63 -12.92 5.86 -0.11
CA TRP A 63 -13.12 7.07 0.73
C TRP A 63 -14.33 7.03 1.68
N LYS A 64 -15.27 6.13 1.42
CA LYS A 64 -16.58 6.09 2.09
C LYS A 64 -16.85 4.68 2.56
N ARG A 65 -17.78 4.53 3.50
CA ARG A 65 -18.14 3.22 4.05
C ARG A 65 -18.39 2.21 2.93
N PRO A 66 -17.68 1.06 2.92
CA PRO A 66 -17.90 0.01 1.95
C PRO A 66 -19.38 -0.38 1.88
N LYS A 67 -19.93 -0.38 0.67
CA LYS A 67 -21.36 -0.64 0.43
C LYS A 67 -21.66 -2.04 -0.07
N ALA A 68 -20.62 -2.77 -0.49
CA ALA A 68 -20.77 -4.13 -0.99
C ALA A 68 -21.50 -5.01 0.04
N THR A 69 -22.57 -5.62 -0.42
CA THR A 69 -23.32 -6.63 0.32
C THR A 69 -22.45 -7.87 0.54
N ASN A 70 -22.83 -8.69 1.52
CA ASN A 70 -22.10 -9.93 1.78
C ASN A 70 -22.08 -10.87 0.57
N SER A 71 -23.15 -10.90 -0.23
CA SER A 71 -23.21 -11.67 -1.47
C SER A 71 -22.23 -11.16 -2.53
N GLU A 72 -22.10 -9.84 -2.69
CA GLU A 72 -21.14 -9.23 -3.61
C GLU A 72 -19.69 -9.51 -3.17
N VAL A 73 -19.38 -9.35 -1.87
CA VAL A 73 -18.05 -9.68 -1.32
C VAL A 73 -17.66 -11.13 -1.62
N MET A 74 -18.57 -12.07 -1.37
CA MET A 74 -18.33 -13.49 -1.65
C MET A 74 -18.25 -13.79 -3.15
N TRP A 75 -18.96 -13.04 -3.98
CA TRP A 75 -18.86 -13.14 -5.42
C TRP A 75 -17.48 -12.69 -5.91
N HIS A 76 -17.00 -11.52 -5.46
CA HIS A 76 -15.65 -11.01 -5.80
C HIS A 76 -14.56 -11.99 -5.38
N LYS A 77 -14.64 -12.54 -4.15
CA LYS A 77 -13.70 -13.56 -3.68
C LYS A 77 -13.61 -14.73 -4.67
N LYS A 78 -14.76 -15.30 -5.06
CA LYS A 78 -14.83 -16.43 -5.99
C LYS A 78 -14.39 -16.05 -7.41
N ALA A 79 -14.71 -14.85 -7.87
CA ALA A 79 -14.32 -14.37 -9.20
C ALA A 79 -12.81 -14.23 -9.32
N ILE A 80 -12.16 -13.66 -8.30
CA ILE A 80 -10.70 -13.56 -8.21
C ILE A 80 -10.06 -14.95 -8.15
N GLU A 81 -10.57 -15.85 -7.29
CA GLU A 81 -10.08 -17.23 -7.19
C GLU A 81 -10.20 -18.02 -8.50
N LYS A 82 -11.29 -17.79 -9.27
CA LYS A 82 -11.53 -18.47 -10.55
C LYS A 82 -10.46 -18.15 -11.59
N GLU A 83 -9.91 -16.93 -11.57
CA GLU A 83 -8.77 -16.54 -12.43
C GLU A 83 -7.42 -17.03 -11.88
N GLY A 84 -7.41 -17.76 -10.75
CA GLY A 84 -6.21 -18.28 -10.11
C GLY A 84 -5.45 -17.26 -9.26
N LEU A 85 -6.08 -16.11 -8.97
CA LEU A 85 -5.48 -15.02 -8.21
C LEU A 85 -5.74 -15.17 -6.70
N LYS A 86 -4.85 -14.58 -5.91
CA LYS A 86 -4.97 -14.41 -4.46
C LYS A 86 -4.95 -12.93 -4.11
N ILE A 87 -5.63 -12.53 -3.05
CA ILE A 87 -5.62 -11.13 -2.61
C ILE A 87 -4.48 -10.93 -1.63
N ALA A 88 -3.56 -10.00 -1.94
CA ALA A 88 -2.42 -9.71 -1.05
C ALA A 88 -2.79 -8.70 0.04
N ALA A 89 -3.54 -7.67 -0.33
CA ALA A 89 -4.03 -6.63 0.58
C ALA A 89 -5.29 -5.95 0.03
N LEU A 90 -6.00 -5.21 0.90
CA LEU A 90 -7.05 -4.27 0.51
C LEU A 90 -6.59 -2.83 0.83
N THR A 91 -6.64 -1.95 -0.17
CA THR A 91 -6.22 -0.54 -0.09
C THR A 91 -7.43 0.36 0.20
N THR A 92 -7.29 1.30 1.14
CA THR A 92 -8.33 2.27 1.51
C THR A 92 -7.78 3.68 1.71
N GLY A 93 -8.66 4.67 1.80
CA GLY A 93 -8.33 6.07 2.08
C GLY A 93 -9.36 6.70 3.02
N PHE A 94 -9.76 5.96 4.07
CA PHE A 94 -10.70 6.48 5.07
C PHE A 94 -10.00 7.54 5.94
N ARG A 95 -10.72 8.61 6.28
CA ARG A 95 -10.13 9.82 6.87
C ARG A 95 -9.85 9.69 8.37
N LEU A 96 -8.85 8.87 8.72
CA LEU A 96 -8.45 8.58 10.10
C LEU A 96 -7.89 9.79 10.87
N ALA A 97 -7.37 10.77 10.14
CA ALA A 97 -6.78 12.01 10.66
C ALA A 97 -7.64 13.26 10.41
N ASP A 98 -8.92 13.11 10.04
CA ASP A 98 -9.79 14.26 9.74
C ASP A 98 -9.92 15.18 10.97
N PRO A 99 -9.70 16.51 10.83
CA PRO A 99 -9.92 17.47 11.92
C PRO A 99 -11.35 17.45 12.46
N ASP A 100 -12.34 17.16 11.60
CA ASP A 100 -13.73 17.00 12.00
C ASP A 100 -13.95 15.64 12.70
N GLU A 101 -14.38 15.68 13.96
CA GLU A 101 -14.53 14.46 14.77
C GLU A 101 -15.63 13.54 14.23
N PHE A 102 -16.69 14.06 13.60
CA PHE A 102 -17.72 13.24 13.00
C PHE A 102 -17.15 12.46 11.80
N MET A 103 -16.40 13.14 10.93
CA MET A 103 -15.72 12.49 9.80
C MET A 103 -14.71 11.44 10.27
N ARG A 104 -13.93 11.72 11.31
CA ARG A 104 -13.01 10.73 11.91
C ARG A 104 -13.75 9.50 12.45
N GLN A 105 -14.79 9.70 13.26
CA GLN A 105 -15.57 8.60 13.81
C GLN A 105 -16.25 7.78 12.71
N TYR A 106 -16.74 8.44 11.66
CA TYR A 106 -17.25 7.75 10.48
C TYR A 106 -16.18 6.90 9.78
N ALA A 107 -14.92 7.36 9.73
CA ALA A 107 -13.80 6.55 9.22
C ALA A 107 -13.57 5.28 10.03
N ILE A 108 -13.70 5.32 11.37
CA ILE A 108 -13.64 4.12 12.22
C ILE A 108 -14.75 3.12 11.87
N ASP A 109 -15.98 3.59 11.61
CA ASP A 109 -17.08 2.73 11.15
C ASP A 109 -16.82 2.13 9.76
N CYS A 110 -16.15 2.87 8.88
CA CYS A 110 -15.72 2.37 7.56
C CYS A 110 -14.70 1.23 7.74
N TRP A 111 -13.72 1.41 8.62
CA TRP A 111 -12.71 0.39 8.93
C TRP A 111 -13.29 -0.87 9.54
N LYS A 112 -14.22 -0.75 10.50
CA LYS A 112 -14.92 -1.92 11.06
C LYS A 112 -15.58 -2.74 9.96
N ARG A 113 -16.24 -2.09 8.99
CA ARG A 113 -16.83 -2.79 7.84
C ARG A 113 -15.76 -3.38 6.91
N MET A 114 -14.65 -2.67 6.67
CA MET A 114 -13.56 -3.18 5.84
C MET A 114 -12.90 -4.42 6.46
N ILE A 115 -12.73 -4.44 7.78
CA ILE A 115 -12.21 -5.60 8.53
C ILE A 115 -13.15 -6.80 8.37
N GLU A 116 -14.48 -6.61 8.48
CA GLU A 116 -15.45 -7.68 8.21
C GLU A 116 -15.33 -8.21 6.77
N ILE A 117 -15.13 -7.33 5.79
CA ILE A 117 -14.90 -7.71 4.39
C ILE A 117 -13.62 -8.56 4.28
N GLY A 118 -12.52 -8.13 4.90
CA GLY A 118 -11.28 -8.90 4.93
C GLY A 118 -11.46 -10.28 5.57
N GLU A 119 -12.22 -10.41 6.66
CA GLU A 119 -12.54 -11.71 7.26
C GLU A 119 -13.30 -12.62 6.28
N MET A 120 -14.32 -12.10 5.59
CA MET A 120 -15.07 -12.86 4.59
C MET A 120 -14.20 -13.31 3.41
N MET A 121 -13.27 -12.46 3.01
CA MET A 121 -12.35 -12.70 1.90
C MET A 121 -11.09 -13.47 2.29
N GLU A 122 -10.88 -13.73 3.58
CA GLU A 122 -9.64 -14.30 4.14
C GLU A 122 -8.39 -13.47 3.82
N VAL A 123 -8.54 -12.14 3.83
CA VAL A 123 -7.45 -11.17 3.65
C VAL A 123 -7.00 -10.65 5.01
N THR A 124 -5.70 -10.69 5.26
CA THR A 124 -5.11 -10.31 6.56
C THR A 124 -4.30 -9.02 6.53
N VAL A 125 -4.04 -8.44 5.36
CA VAL A 125 -3.26 -7.21 5.22
C VAL A 125 -4.10 -6.12 4.56
N PHE A 126 -4.01 -4.91 5.09
CA PHE A 126 -4.69 -3.73 4.59
C PHE A 126 -3.67 -2.61 4.47
N ASN A 127 -3.93 -1.64 3.60
CA ASN A 127 -3.11 -0.43 3.56
C ASN A 127 -3.94 0.85 3.42
N THR A 128 -3.37 1.96 3.87
CA THR A 128 -4.02 3.27 3.87
C THR A 128 -3.01 4.42 3.84
N GLU A 129 -3.53 5.60 3.54
CA GLU A 129 -2.84 6.89 3.63
C GLU A 129 -3.13 7.57 4.98
N LEU A 130 -2.27 8.50 5.40
CA LEU A 130 -2.48 9.28 6.63
C LEU A 130 -3.70 10.21 6.49
N GLY A 131 -3.85 10.86 5.33
CA GLY A 131 -4.88 11.86 5.07
C GLY A 131 -4.68 13.14 5.89
N GLY A 132 -5.79 13.74 6.34
CA GLY A 132 -5.79 14.94 7.18
C GLY A 132 -5.69 16.25 6.40
N ASP A 133 -5.23 17.29 7.08
CA ASP A 133 -5.08 18.65 6.56
C ASP A 133 -3.66 19.16 6.84
N VAL A 134 -2.92 19.45 5.77
CA VAL A 134 -1.55 19.99 5.79
C VAL A 134 -1.42 21.29 6.61
N ASN A 135 -2.51 22.03 6.78
CA ASN A 135 -2.51 23.28 7.56
C ASN A 135 -2.70 23.06 9.07
N GLN A 136 -2.99 21.82 9.50
CA GLN A 136 -3.28 21.48 10.89
C GLN A 136 -2.55 20.18 11.32
N PRO A 137 -1.23 20.05 11.13
CA PRO A 137 -0.51 18.80 11.33
C PRO A 137 -0.60 18.26 12.76
N GLU A 138 -0.42 19.11 13.77
CA GLU A 138 -0.50 18.70 15.19
C GLU A 138 -1.89 18.14 15.56
N LEU A 139 -2.96 18.78 15.06
CA LEU A 139 -4.33 18.32 15.30
C LEU A 139 -4.59 17.01 14.56
N CYS A 140 -4.17 16.92 13.29
CA CYS A 140 -4.37 15.71 12.48
C CYS A 140 -3.61 14.51 13.06
N GLU A 141 -2.37 14.70 13.53
CA GLU A 141 -1.62 13.66 14.23
C GLU A 141 -2.36 13.22 15.49
N ALA A 142 -2.80 14.15 16.35
CA ALA A 142 -3.57 13.81 17.54
C ALA A 142 -4.87 13.04 17.22
N LYS A 143 -5.52 13.33 16.09
CA LYS A 143 -6.71 12.59 15.61
C LYS A 143 -6.34 11.21 15.10
N LEU A 144 -5.26 11.08 14.33
CA LEU A 144 -4.76 9.82 13.83
C LEU A 144 -4.39 8.88 14.98
N MET A 145 -3.61 9.36 15.97
CA MET A 145 -3.22 8.56 17.14
C MET A 145 -4.44 8.02 17.86
N ARG A 146 -5.48 8.84 18.07
CA ARG A 146 -6.75 8.38 18.65
C ARG A 146 -7.44 7.31 17.80
N SER A 147 -7.39 7.44 16.48
CA SER A 147 -7.95 6.42 15.57
C SER A 147 -7.16 5.11 15.59
N LEU A 148 -5.83 5.19 15.63
CA LEU A 148 -4.95 4.02 15.70
C LEU A 148 -5.05 3.31 17.06
N ASP A 149 -5.19 4.05 18.16
CA ASP A 149 -5.48 3.49 19.49
C ASP A 149 -6.77 2.64 19.51
N GLU A 150 -7.74 2.97 18.66
CA GLU A 150 -8.97 2.18 18.49
C GLU A 150 -8.76 0.98 17.54
N LEU A 151 -8.02 1.15 16.44
CA LEU A 151 -7.92 0.17 15.37
C LEU A 151 -6.85 -0.90 15.59
N ILE A 152 -5.66 -0.53 16.05
CA ILE A 152 -4.53 -1.46 16.19
C ILE A 152 -4.88 -2.65 17.09
N PRO A 153 -5.53 -2.49 18.26
CA PRO A 153 -5.96 -3.63 19.07
C PRO A 153 -6.93 -4.58 18.34
N ILE A 154 -7.77 -4.05 17.44
CA ILE A 154 -8.69 -4.87 16.63
C ILE A 154 -7.89 -5.70 15.63
N PHE A 155 -6.95 -5.08 14.90
CA PHE A 155 -6.06 -5.77 13.97
C PHE A 155 -5.26 -6.88 14.67
N GLU A 156 -4.66 -6.58 15.83
CA GLU A 156 -3.94 -7.56 16.66
C GLU A 156 -4.81 -8.75 17.04
N SER A 157 -6.02 -8.49 17.54
CA SER A 157 -6.94 -9.55 17.99
C SER A 157 -7.39 -10.49 16.86
N LYS A 158 -7.34 -10.02 15.61
CA LYS A 158 -7.74 -10.76 14.42
C LYS A 158 -6.55 -11.37 13.66
N GLY A 159 -5.32 -11.13 14.12
CA GLY A 159 -4.12 -11.54 13.39
C GLY A 159 -4.01 -10.86 12.02
N MET A 160 -4.46 -9.61 11.94
CA MET A 160 -4.43 -8.78 10.73
C MET A 160 -3.41 -7.65 10.89
N ARG A 161 -3.00 -7.05 9.77
CA ARG A 161 -2.03 -5.95 9.73
C ARG A 161 -2.57 -4.77 8.91
N LEU A 162 -2.34 -3.56 9.40
CA LEU A 162 -2.51 -2.31 8.67
C LEU A 162 -1.14 -1.73 8.30
N ASP A 163 -0.90 -1.49 7.01
CA ASP A 163 0.31 -0.83 6.50
C ASP A 163 -0.03 0.63 6.11
N ILE A 164 0.68 1.62 6.67
CA ILE A 164 0.37 3.04 6.45
C ILE A 164 1.50 3.79 5.75
N GLN A 165 1.14 4.76 4.91
CA GLN A 165 2.06 5.68 4.24
C GLN A 165 1.61 7.12 4.41
N ALA A 166 2.56 8.06 4.34
CA ALA A 166 2.26 9.41 3.87
C ALA A 166 1.90 9.38 2.39
N HIS A 167 1.01 10.28 1.99
CA HIS A 167 0.66 10.58 0.61
C HIS A 167 0.84 12.09 0.34
N PRO A 168 1.13 12.53 -0.90
CA PRO A 168 1.16 13.95 -1.24
C PRO A 168 -0.14 14.65 -0.82
N ASN A 169 -0.03 15.79 -0.13
CA ASN A 169 -1.11 16.57 0.49
C ASN A 169 -1.68 16.02 1.81
N ASP A 170 -1.06 15.02 2.41
CA ASP A 170 -1.38 14.61 3.78
C ASP A 170 -0.88 15.64 4.82
N PHE A 171 -1.33 15.49 6.07
CA PHE A 171 -0.87 16.33 7.16
C PHE A 171 0.64 16.17 7.44
N TYR A 172 1.18 14.98 7.16
CA TYR A 172 2.61 14.75 6.97
C TYR A 172 2.84 14.14 5.59
N GLU A 173 3.68 14.80 4.81
CA GLU A 173 4.07 14.34 3.48
C GLU A 173 5.42 13.59 3.51
N THR A 174 6.03 13.45 4.68
CA THR A 174 7.41 12.98 4.87
C THR A 174 7.48 11.51 5.31
N SER A 175 8.50 10.79 4.83
CA SER A 175 8.65 9.35 5.12
C SER A 175 8.95 9.07 6.59
N ASN A 176 9.87 9.84 7.19
CA ASN A 176 10.36 9.55 8.54
C ASN A 176 9.28 9.80 9.60
N GLU A 177 8.51 10.88 9.49
CA GLU A 177 7.44 11.22 10.42
C GLU A 177 6.32 10.17 10.39
N SER A 178 5.98 9.68 9.19
CA SER A 178 5.06 8.53 9.04
C SER A 178 5.61 7.26 9.67
N CYS A 179 6.92 7.02 9.48
CA CYS A 179 7.60 5.86 10.04
C CYS A 179 7.69 5.93 11.57
N ASP A 180 7.85 7.12 12.15
CA ASP A 180 7.89 7.32 13.59
C ASP A 180 6.57 6.98 14.26
N ILE A 181 5.44 7.31 13.62
CA ILE A 181 4.11 6.88 14.07
C ILE A 181 4.02 5.35 14.11
N VAL A 182 4.50 4.66 13.06
CA VAL A 182 4.52 3.18 13.04
C VAL A 182 5.41 2.61 14.13
N LYS A 183 6.63 3.14 14.28
CA LYS A 183 7.60 2.69 15.30
C LYS A 183 7.10 2.93 16.72
N TYR A 184 6.33 3.99 16.96
CA TYR A 184 5.76 4.28 18.27
C TYR A 184 4.85 3.15 18.79
N TYR A 185 4.01 2.58 17.92
CA TYR A 185 3.10 1.50 18.32
C TYR A 185 3.82 0.18 18.60
N ASP A 186 5.01 -0.04 18.02
CA ASP A 186 5.82 -1.27 18.17
C ASP A 186 4.99 -2.57 18.05
N SER A 187 3.99 -2.56 17.18
CA SER A 187 3.02 -3.65 17.02
C SER A 187 3.26 -4.41 15.71
N PRO A 188 3.25 -5.75 15.71
CA PRO A 188 3.32 -6.53 14.47
C PRO A 188 2.07 -6.34 13.58
N ALA A 189 0.99 -5.78 14.12
CA ALA A 189 -0.23 -5.46 13.39
C ALA A 189 -0.18 -4.08 12.70
N PHE A 190 0.93 -3.35 12.81
CA PHE A 190 1.09 -2.05 12.17
C PHE A 190 2.43 -1.95 11.45
N GLY A 191 2.38 -1.81 10.12
CA GLY A 191 3.54 -1.72 9.26
C GLY A 191 3.66 -0.36 8.59
N TYR A 192 4.88 -0.06 8.15
CA TYR A 192 5.16 1.07 7.30
C TYR A 192 5.10 0.65 5.84
N LEU A 193 4.35 1.42 5.05
CA LEU A 193 4.32 1.32 3.60
C LEU A 193 5.15 2.46 3.01
N TYR A 194 6.10 2.11 2.15
CA TYR A 194 6.86 3.08 1.36
C TYR A 194 6.36 3.11 -0.09
N SER A 195 5.70 4.20 -0.48
CA SER A 195 5.32 4.39 -1.87
C SER A 195 6.46 5.03 -2.66
N ILE A 196 7.13 4.24 -3.50
CA ILE A 196 8.21 4.71 -4.36
C ILE A 196 7.78 5.93 -5.23
N PRO A 197 6.58 5.99 -5.82
CA PRO A 197 6.18 7.18 -6.60
C PRO A 197 5.96 8.44 -5.76
N HIS A 198 6.02 8.35 -4.42
CA HIS A 198 5.93 9.50 -3.50
C HIS A 198 7.29 9.94 -2.95
N THR A 199 8.38 9.25 -3.31
CA THR A 199 9.75 9.48 -2.83
C THR A 199 10.14 10.96 -2.76
N PHE A 200 9.88 11.74 -3.82
CA PHE A 200 10.29 13.14 -3.83
C PHE A 200 9.47 13.99 -2.84
N HIS A 201 8.20 13.65 -2.59
CA HIS A 201 7.43 14.33 -1.53
C HIS A 201 7.95 13.96 -0.15
N TYR A 202 8.38 12.71 0.03
CA TYR A 202 8.87 12.19 1.30
C TYR A 202 10.07 12.91 1.90
N ASP A 203 10.87 13.61 1.10
CA ASP A 203 12.07 14.31 1.57
C ASP A 203 12.25 15.73 0.98
N GLY A 204 11.17 16.29 0.41
CA GLY A 204 11.16 17.65 -0.15
C GLY A 204 11.97 17.80 -1.44
N GLY A 205 12.03 16.74 -2.26
CA GLY A 205 12.61 16.72 -3.59
C GLY A 205 14.05 16.26 -3.67
N LYS A 206 14.61 15.68 -2.60
CA LYS A 206 16.00 15.20 -2.61
C LYS A 206 16.11 13.85 -3.31
N GLY A 207 15.11 12.98 -3.14
CA GLY A 207 15.10 11.64 -3.73
C GLY A 207 16.06 10.65 -3.05
N ASP A 208 16.37 10.85 -1.77
CA ASP A 208 17.29 10.00 -0.98
C ASP A 208 16.59 8.72 -0.51
N VAL A 209 16.30 7.84 -1.47
CA VAL A 209 15.64 6.55 -1.26
C VAL A 209 16.40 5.68 -0.25
N GLU A 210 17.74 5.71 -0.26
CA GLU A 210 18.56 4.88 0.62
C GLU A 210 18.33 5.26 2.08
N SER A 211 18.42 6.56 2.40
CA SER A 211 18.26 7.05 3.76
C SER A 211 16.88 6.73 4.33
N MET A 212 15.82 6.98 3.55
CA MET A 212 14.43 6.72 3.98
C MET A 212 14.15 5.22 4.18
N LEU A 213 14.59 4.36 3.26
CA LEU A 213 14.42 2.91 3.40
C LEU A 213 15.18 2.37 4.61
N ARG A 214 16.44 2.81 4.80
CA ARG A 214 17.22 2.42 5.99
C ARG A 214 16.61 2.94 7.29
N TYR A 215 16.01 4.14 7.26
CA TYR A 215 15.28 4.66 8.41
C TYR A 215 14.09 3.77 8.75
N ALA A 216 13.32 3.35 7.74
CA ALA A 216 12.18 2.45 7.94
C ALA A 216 12.59 1.09 8.52
N GLY A 217 13.71 0.54 8.07
CA GLY A 217 14.27 -0.69 8.64
C GLY A 217 13.26 -1.85 8.63
N LYS A 218 13.04 -2.47 9.79
CA LYS A 218 12.13 -3.62 9.94
C LYS A 218 10.65 -3.26 9.93
N SER A 219 10.32 -1.98 10.11
CA SER A 219 8.94 -1.48 10.04
C SER A 219 8.43 -1.49 8.60
N LEU A 220 9.32 -1.48 7.60
CA LEU A 220 8.94 -1.56 6.19
C LEU A 220 8.35 -2.93 5.86
N LYS A 221 7.04 -2.99 5.60
CA LYS A 221 6.31 -4.22 5.24
C LYS A 221 5.72 -4.22 3.84
N HIS A 222 5.53 -3.04 3.26
CA HIS A 222 4.88 -2.92 1.96
C HIS A 222 5.57 -1.82 1.15
N ILE A 223 5.87 -2.10 -0.11
CA ILE A 223 6.26 -1.08 -1.09
C ILE A 223 5.21 -0.96 -2.20
N ILE A 224 4.87 0.27 -2.56
CA ILE A 224 4.17 0.54 -3.82
C ILE A 224 5.22 0.88 -4.87
N VAL A 225 5.12 0.21 -6.02
CA VAL A 225 6.10 0.22 -7.09
C VAL A 225 5.49 0.85 -8.34
N ALA A 226 5.95 2.06 -8.61
CA ALA A 226 5.83 2.76 -9.87
C ALA A 226 6.97 3.80 -9.92
N ASP A 227 7.34 4.22 -11.11
CA ASP A 227 8.26 5.35 -11.27
C ASP A 227 7.49 6.68 -11.19
N THR A 228 8.20 7.79 -11.02
CA THR A 228 7.60 9.12 -10.92
C THR A 228 8.61 10.17 -11.35
N TRP A 229 8.13 11.36 -11.71
CA TRP A 229 9.02 12.49 -11.93
C TRP A 229 9.23 13.28 -10.65
N ASP A 230 10.41 13.88 -10.53
CA ASP A 230 10.71 14.81 -9.45
C ASP A 230 9.91 16.11 -9.67
N TYR A 231 8.95 16.36 -8.78
CA TYR A 231 8.07 17.54 -8.88
C TYR A 231 8.80 18.86 -8.67
N THR A 232 10.03 18.84 -8.14
CA THR A 232 10.86 20.04 -7.95
C THR A 232 11.67 20.39 -9.20
N LYS A 233 11.78 19.47 -10.17
CA LYS A 233 12.47 19.73 -11.44
C LYS A 233 11.56 20.45 -12.44
N LEU A 234 12.17 21.38 -13.17
CA LEU A 234 11.48 22.15 -14.21
C LEU A 234 10.86 21.25 -15.29
N PHE A 235 9.61 21.54 -15.64
CA PHE A 235 8.87 20.92 -16.75
C PHE A 235 8.61 19.41 -16.65
N ARG A 236 8.66 18.85 -15.44
CA ARG A 236 8.14 17.49 -15.17
C ARG A 236 6.63 17.47 -15.09
N TYR A 237 6.06 18.43 -14.36
CA TYR A 237 4.62 18.64 -14.25
C TYR A 237 4.27 20.05 -14.71
N ASN A 238 3.35 20.15 -15.67
CA ASN A 238 2.81 21.42 -16.14
C ASN A 238 1.40 21.61 -15.55
N ILE A 239 1.26 22.47 -14.55
CA ILE A 239 -0.02 22.75 -13.90
C ILE A 239 -0.53 24.13 -14.32
N ASN A 240 -1.81 24.21 -14.67
CA ASN A 240 -2.49 25.47 -14.96
C ASN A 240 -3.75 25.64 -14.09
N PRO A 241 -4.03 26.85 -13.59
CA PRO A 241 -3.26 28.08 -13.79
C PRO A 241 -1.93 28.07 -13.01
N ALA A 242 -0.86 28.59 -13.62
CA ALA A 242 0.50 28.57 -13.07
C ALA A 242 0.64 29.09 -11.61
N PRO A 243 -0.13 30.10 -11.16
CA PRO A 243 -0.12 30.52 -9.75
C PRO A 243 -0.46 29.42 -8.74
N LEU A 244 -1.28 28.41 -9.09
CA LEU A 244 -1.62 27.30 -8.18
C LEU A 244 -0.45 26.33 -7.95
N TYR A 245 0.44 26.17 -8.93
CA TYR A 245 1.67 25.42 -8.72
C TYR A 245 2.62 26.19 -7.79
N ALA A 246 2.74 27.51 -8.01
CA ALA A 246 3.59 28.36 -7.20
C ALA A 246 3.05 28.57 -5.77
N SER A 247 1.74 28.43 -5.53
CA SER A 247 1.16 28.60 -4.20
C SER A 247 1.47 27.45 -3.25
N GLY A 248 1.86 26.29 -3.76
CA GLY A 248 2.02 25.09 -2.93
C GLY A 248 0.70 24.60 -2.36
N GLU A 249 -0.45 24.95 -2.96
CA GLU A 249 -1.77 24.43 -2.58
C GLU A 249 -2.14 23.17 -3.38
N VAL A 250 -1.49 22.96 -4.52
CA VAL A 250 -1.68 21.78 -5.36
C VAL A 250 -0.48 20.86 -5.20
N ARG A 251 -0.74 19.57 -4.99
CA ARG A 251 0.27 18.52 -5.09
C ARG A 251 0.07 17.76 -6.39
N CYS A 252 1.19 17.48 -7.06
CA CYS A 252 1.21 16.63 -8.23
C CYS A 252 2.17 15.46 -7.97
N HIS A 253 1.80 14.29 -8.46
CA HIS A 253 2.65 13.11 -8.51
C HIS A 253 2.11 12.21 -9.63
N ALA A 254 2.93 11.28 -10.11
CA ALA A 254 2.54 10.31 -11.13
C ALA A 254 2.98 8.92 -10.69
N HIS A 255 2.29 7.91 -11.22
CA HIS A 255 2.68 6.52 -11.08
C HIS A 255 2.91 5.96 -12.48
N ILE A 256 4.14 6.07 -12.95
CA ILE A 256 4.55 5.62 -14.28
C ILE A 256 4.86 4.12 -14.18
N GLY A 257 4.08 3.31 -14.89
CA GLY A 257 4.18 1.85 -14.76
C GLY A 257 5.55 1.28 -15.14
N LYS A 258 6.18 1.83 -16.18
CA LYS A 258 7.50 1.38 -16.62
C LYS A 258 8.61 2.04 -15.80
N ILE A 259 9.25 1.22 -14.99
CA ILE A 259 10.45 1.59 -14.22
C ILE A 259 11.57 2.04 -15.16
N GLY A 260 12.17 3.20 -14.86
CA GLY A 260 13.24 3.85 -15.61
C GLY A 260 12.78 4.97 -16.55
N GLU A 261 11.50 5.33 -16.56
CA GLU A 261 10.97 6.48 -17.34
C GLU A 261 10.85 7.77 -16.50
N GLY A 262 10.94 7.66 -15.18
CA GLY A 262 10.93 8.77 -14.25
C GLY A 262 12.32 9.17 -13.75
N ASP A 263 12.35 9.80 -12.58
CA ASP A 263 13.56 10.34 -11.95
C ASP A 263 14.04 9.50 -10.75
N ILE A 264 13.36 8.40 -10.39
CA ILE A 264 13.74 7.56 -9.24
C ILE A 264 15.04 6.80 -9.51
N ASP A 265 15.97 6.84 -8.54
CA ASP A 265 17.15 5.98 -8.53
C ASP A 265 16.80 4.56 -8.08
N PHE A 266 16.26 3.77 -9.01
CA PHE A 266 15.89 2.38 -8.76
C PHE A 266 17.08 1.47 -8.49
N ASP A 267 18.27 1.78 -9.02
CA ASP A 267 19.47 0.99 -8.75
C ASP A 267 19.81 1.05 -7.25
N THR A 268 19.81 2.26 -6.68
CA THR A 268 20.00 2.46 -5.24
C THR A 268 18.83 1.92 -4.42
N CYS A 269 17.59 2.11 -4.87
CA CYS A 269 16.39 1.58 -4.20
C CYS A 269 16.46 0.05 -4.05
N PHE A 270 16.66 -0.68 -5.16
CA PHE A 270 16.72 -2.14 -5.15
C PHE A 270 17.96 -2.68 -4.42
N LYS A 271 19.12 -2.02 -4.57
CA LYS A 271 20.30 -2.37 -3.77
C LYS A 271 20.01 -2.28 -2.28
N THR A 272 19.37 -1.19 -1.83
CA THR A 272 19.05 -0.98 -0.42
C THR A 272 18.04 -2.01 0.08
N LEU A 273 16.97 -2.28 -0.68
CA LEU A 273 15.97 -3.30 -0.34
C LEU A 273 16.58 -4.71 -0.22
N ARG A 274 17.53 -5.07 -1.10
CA ARG A 274 18.29 -6.33 -0.99
C ARG A 274 19.14 -6.39 0.27
N GLU A 275 19.90 -5.34 0.56
CA GLU A 275 20.74 -5.27 1.76
C GLU A 275 19.92 -5.32 3.06
N MET A 276 18.69 -4.79 3.03
CA MET A 276 17.71 -4.91 4.13
C MET A 276 17.02 -6.27 4.20
N GLY A 277 17.23 -7.15 3.21
CA GLY A 277 16.56 -8.44 3.10
C GLY A 277 15.05 -8.34 2.94
N PHE A 278 14.52 -7.27 2.35
CA PHE A 278 13.07 -7.02 2.24
C PHE A 278 12.30 -8.19 1.61
N GLY A 279 12.84 -8.77 0.53
CA GLY A 279 12.23 -9.92 -0.16
C GLY A 279 12.28 -11.24 0.63
N ASP A 280 13.17 -11.35 1.62
CA ASP A 280 13.32 -12.52 2.51
C ASP A 280 12.53 -12.36 3.82
N GLN A 281 12.01 -11.17 4.13
CA GLN A 281 11.17 -10.93 5.31
C GLN A 281 9.79 -11.56 5.14
N GLU A 282 9.24 -12.10 6.24
CA GLU A 282 7.90 -12.68 6.24
C GLU A 282 6.82 -11.62 5.92
N ASP A 283 5.91 -12.02 5.04
CA ASP A 283 4.66 -11.32 4.71
C ASP A 283 4.85 -9.88 4.18
N THR A 284 5.96 -9.64 3.45
CA THR A 284 6.17 -8.39 2.72
C THR A 284 5.40 -8.35 1.41
N ILE A 285 5.06 -7.15 0.95
CA ILE A 285 4.28 -6.95 -0.28
C ILE A 285 4.98 -5.93 -1.18
N ALA A 286 5.12 -6.25 -2.46
CA ALA A 286 5.51 -5.29 -3.49
C ALA A 286 4.35 -5.13 -4.48
N THR A 287 3.66 -4.00 -4.42
CA THR A 287 2.48 -3.73 -5.22
C THR A 287 2.83 -2.86 -6.42
N PHE A 288 2.73 -3.41 -7.62
CA PHE A 288 2.75 -2.65 -8.86
C PHE A 288 1.46 -1.83 -8.97
N ASN A 289 1.58 -0.50 -9.06
CA ASN A 289 0.44 0.39 -9.07
C ASN A 289 0.56 1.48 -10.17
N PRO A 290 0.23 1.16 -11.43
CA PRO A 290 0.37 2.09 -12.55
C PRO A 290 -0.87 2.98 -12.71
N LEU A 291 -0.95 4.10 -11.99
CA LEU A 291 -2.03 5.08 -12.21
C LEU A 291 -1.86 5.89 -13.51
N GLY A 292 -0.71 5.78 -14.17
CA GLY A 292 -0.46 6.34 -15.50
C GLY A 292 -0.49 5.28 -16.61
N PHE A 293 -1.10 5.63 -17.74
CA PHE A 293 -1.17 4.82 -18.97
C PHE A 293 -1.85 3.45 -18.81
N PRO A 294 -3.18 3.40 -18.54
CA PRO A 294 -3.92 2.14 -18.41
C PRO A 294 -3.75 1.20 -19.63
N GLU A 295 -3.56 1.76 -20.83
CA GLU A 295 -3.29 1.03 -22.06
C GLU A 295 -1.96 0.26 -22.07
N ARG A 296 -1.02 0.62 -21.18
CA ARG A 296 0.28 -0.03 -20.98
C ARG A 296 0.34 -0.90 -19.72
N ALA A 297 -0.72 -0.94 -18.92
CA ALA A 297 -0.69 -1.57 -17.60
C ALA A 297 -0.25 -3.05 -17.64
N ILE A 298 -0.63 -3.81 -18.68
CA ILE A 298 -0.20 -5.20 -18.86
C ILE A 298 1.28 -5.28 -19.24
N THR A 299 1.73 -4.50 -20.22
CA THR A 299 3.11 -4.56 -20.71
C THR A 299 4.09 -4.10 -19.64
N ASP A 300 3.75 -3.00 -18.97
CA ASP A 300 4.55 -2.43 -17.90
C ASP A 300 4.49 -3.32 -16.65
N GLY A 301 3.34 -3.93 -16.36
CA GLY A 301 3.19 -4.88 -15.27
C GLY A 301 4.03 -6.15 -15.45
N LYS A 302 4.06 -6.72 -16.66
CA LYS A 302 4.93 -7.87 -16.98
C LYS A 302 6.41 -7.52 -16.80
N PHE A 303 6.82 -6.35 -17.26
CA PHE A 303 8.18 -5.85 -17.09
C PHE A 303 8.53 -5.64 -15.61
N THR A 304 7.71 -4.90 -14.88
CA THR A 304 7.93 -4.59 -13.45
C THR A 304 7.91 -5.84 -12.58
N LYS A 305 7.00 -6.80 -12.86
CA LYS A 305 7.00 -8.10 -12.17
C LYS A 305 8.31 -8.85 -12.37
N ALA A 306 8.76 -9.00 -13.61
CA ALA A 306 10.03 -9.68 -13.91
C ALA A 306 11.23 -8.99 -13.25
N LEU A 307 11.20 -7.65 -13.18
CA LEU A 307 12.22 -6.86 -12.49
C LEU A 307 12.19 -7.12 -10.97
N LEU A 308 11.03 -7.09 -10.32
CA LEU A 308 10.90 -7.38 -8.90
C LEU A 308 11.33 -8.82 -8.56
N GLU A 309 10.96 -9.80 -9.39
CA GLU A 309 11.41 -11.18 -9.24
C GLU A 309 12.94 -11.27 -9.32
N LYS A 310 13.56 -10.59 -10.29
CA LYS A 310 15.02 -10.52 -10.41
C LYS A 310 15.67 -9.81 -9.22
N GLU A 311 15.21 -8.63 -8.87
CA GLU A 311 15.92 -7.76 -7.92
C GLU A 311 15.70 -8.16 -6.46
N LEU A 312 14.58 -8.78 -6.11
CA LEU A 312 14.17 -9.02 -4.72
C LEU A 312 13.84 -10.49 -4.38
N LEU A 313 13.65 -11.36 -5.38
CA LEU A 313 13.37 -12.79 -5.15
C LEU A 313 14.46 -13.72 -5.69
N SER A 314 15.28 -13.29 -6.64
CA SER A 314 16.37 -14.11 -7.16
C SER A 314 17.57 -14.09 -6.20
N LYS A 315 18.00 -15.29 -5.80
CA LYS A 315 19.25 -15.53 -5.06
C LYS A 315 20.32 -16.00 -6.02
#